data_AF-A0A916I2I4-F1
#
_entry.id   AF-A0A916I2I4-F1
#
_cell.length_a   1.000
_cell.length_b   1.000
_cell.length_c   1.000
_cell.angle_alpha   90.00
_cell.angle_beta   90.00
_cell.angle_gamma   90.00
#
_symmetry.space_group_name_H-M   'P 1'
#
loop_
_entity.id
_entity.type
_entity.pdbx_description
1 polymer ?
#
loop_
_entity_poly.entity_id
_entity_poly.type
_entity_poly.pdbx_seq_one_letter_code
_entity_poly.pdbx_strand_id
1 'polypeptide(L)'
;MSQKISRVIRWTLILWAAVALTGCASQPTPTAAAEPSSQIANPASVNCVKQGGTLSIQKRGDGGEYGVCIFEDNRQCEEWALMRGDCPVGGVKITGYITVPSQYCVITGGTYTITNTGNEDGHERGDCTFKNGNKCDADDYFNGTCDANSGTKSYSDPFLYCMAVGTIDEPDARYTGDKMPEIIVQDMIDLGLVTADALKEIQQNATWRCMDSSLWVCHFGANIPCAEKANLDKTPTPEMEDYCKANPTADNIPAATTGRATVYEWKCTYGKPTVGQQILNADSQGFISEFWYQLAAG
;
A
#
# COMPACT_ATOMS: atom_id res chain seq x y z
N MET A 1 -23.55 -48.44 -56.79
CA MET A 1 -23.44 -49.87 -56.41
C MET A 1 -23.17 -49.93 -54.91
N SER A 2 -24.22 -49.91 -54.07
CA SER A 2 -24.07 -50.02 -52.62
C SER A 2 -25.42 -50.41 -51.99
N GLN A 3 -25.48 -51.63 -51.46
CA GLN A 3 -26.55 -52.29 -50.70
C GLN A 3 -25.98 -53.69 -50.39
N LYS A 4 -25.98 -54.31 -49.20
CA LYS A 4 -26.87 -54.31 -48.04
C LYS A 4 -26.17 -55.03 -46.86
N ILE A 5 -26.43 -54.55 -45.64
CA ILE A 5 -26.97 -55.28 -44.47
C ILE A 5 -26.40 -56.69 -44.13
N SER A 6 -25.77 -56.74 -42.95
CA SER A 6 -25.89 -57.73 -41.85
C SER A 6 -25.60 -59.21 -42.08
N ARG A 7 -24.81 -59.82 -41.15
CA ARG A 7 -25.24 -61.01 -40.36
C ARG A 7 -24.12 -61.60 -39.45
N VAL A 8 -24.46 -61.69 -38.16
CA VAL A 8 -24.42 -62.93 -37.34
C VAL A 8 -23.06 -63.50 -36.87
N ILE A 9 -22.78 -63.28 -35.58
CA ILE A 9 -22.47 -64.27 -34.52
C ILE A 9 -21.96 -65.65 -35.01
N ARG A 10 -20.70 -66.02 -34.68
CA ARG A 10 -20.42 -67.30 -33.98
C ARG A 10 -18.93 -67.52 -33.60
N TRP A 11 -18.72 -67.63 -32.29
CA TRP A 11 -18.00 -68.71 -31.57
C TRP A 11 -16.49 -68.96 -31.80
N THR A 12 -15.81 -69.04 -30.64
CA THR A 12 -14.68 -69.93 -30.24
C THR A 12 -13.25 -69.64 -30.71
N LEU A 13 -12.46 -69.15 -29.73
CA LEU A 13 -11.18 -69.67 -29.23
C LEU A 13 -10.19 -70.25 -30.26
N ILE A 14 -9.02 -69.62 -30.40
CA ILE A 14 -7.73 -70.30 -30.40
C ILE A 14 -6.66 -69.35 -29.82
N LEU A 15 -5.99 -69.88 -28.81
CA LEU A 15 -4.83 -69.39 -28.09
C LEU A 15 -3.62 -69.35 -29.04
N TRP A 16 -2.97 -68.20 -29.23
CA TRP A 16 -1.56 -68.16 -29.65
C TRP A 16 -0.83 -67.09 -28.85
N ALA A 17 -0.01 -67.56 -27.93
CA ALA A 17 0.90 -66.77 -27.13
C ALA A 17 1.99 -66.16 -28.03
N ALA A 18 2.05 -64.84 -28.07
CA ALA A 18 3.20 -64.10 -28.58
C ALA A 18 3.91 -63.46 -27.39
N VAL A 19 5.05 -64.04 -27.03
CA VAL A 19 6.06 -63.45 -26.16
C VAL A 19 6.59 -62.19 -26.84
N ALA A 20 6.46 -61.04 -26.18
CA ALA A 20 7.18 -59.82 -26.54
C ALA A 20 7.91 -59.29 -25.29
N LEU A 21 9.24 -59.34 -25.34
CA LEU A 21 10.12 -58.60 -24.45
C LEU A 21 9.97 -57.10 -24.74
N THR A 22 9.69 -56.27 -23.73
CA THR A 22 10.10 -54.84 -23.74
C THR A 22 10.13 -54.24 -22.33
N GLY A 23 11.34 -53.85 -21.92
CA GLY A 23 11.76 -52.80 -20.98
C GLY A 23 10.83 -52.28 -19.87
N CYS A 24 11.31 -52.37 -18.62
CA CYS A 24 10.89 -51.47 -17.55
C CYS A 24 11.29 -50.03 -17.90
N ALA A 25 10.33 -49.23 -18.39
CA ALA A 25 10.47 -47.79 -18.42
C ALA A 25 10.12 -47.25 -17.02
N SER A 26 11.09 -46.65 -16.34
CA SER A 26 10.86 -45.87 -15.12
C SER A 26 9.94 -44.70 -15.46
N GLN A 27 8.74 -44.67 -14.89
CA GLN A 27 7.86 -43.50 -14.97
C GLN A 27 8.52 -42.34 -14.21
N PRO A 28 8.65 -41.14 -14.80
CA PRO A 28 9.01 -39.96 -14.03
C PRO A 28 7.90 -39.69 -13.02
N THR A 29 8.26 -39.67 -11.73
CA THR A 29 7.44 -39.19 -10.63
C THR A 29 6.93 -37.79 -10.98
N PRO A 30 5.62 -37.48 -10.84
CA PRO A 30 5.15 -36.12 -11.01
C PRO A 30 5.81 -35.26 -9.91
N THR A 31 6.74 -34.42 -10.31
CA THR A 31 7.25 -33.32 -9.48
C THR A 31 6.05 -32.49 -9.08
N ALA A 32 5.77 -32.42 -7.77
CA ALA A 32 4.83 -31.44 -7.23
C ALA A 32 5.27 -30.07 -7.74
N ALA A 33 4.44 -29.44 -8.56
CA ALA A 33 4.64 -28.06 -8.98
C ALA A 33 4.70 -27.23 -7.69
N ALA A 34 5.85 -26.58 -7.46
CA ALA A 34 5.94 -25.55 -6.45
C ALA A 34 4.89 -24.50 -6.81
N GLU A 35 3.95 -24.25 -5.89
CA GLU A 35 2.93 -23.23 -6.09
C GLU A 35 3.63 -21.88 -6.30
N PRO A 36 3.17 -21.07 -7.27
CA PRO A 36 3.74 -19.75 -7.46
C PRO A 36 3.46 -18.94 -6.20
N SER A 37 4.53 -18.54 -5.51
CA SER A 37 4.44 -17.57 -4.43
C SER A 37 3.69 -16.36 -4.96
N SER A 38 2.55 -16.02 -4.35
CA SER A 38 1.83 -14.79 -4.64
C SER A 38 2.66 -13.62 -4.12
N GLN A 39 3.73 -13.28 -4.83
CA GLN A 39 4.52 -12.10 -4.56
C GLN A 39 3.63 -10.91 -4.91
N ILE A 40 3.30 -10.11 -3.89
CA ILE A 40 2.56 -8.86 -4.07
C ILE A 40 3.34 -8.03 -5.10
N ALA A 41 2.71 -7.71 -6.23
CA ALA A 41 3.34 -6.95 -7.28
C ALA A 41 3.71 -5.55 -6.74
N ASN A 42 4.93 -5.09 -7.05
CA ASN A 42 5.36 -3.75 -6.67
C ASN A 42 4.41 -2.70 -7.32
N PRO A 43 3.73 -1.85 -6.53
CA PRO A 43 2.75 -0.91 -7.06
C PRO A 43 3.35 0.11 -8.04
N ALA A 44 4.61 0.51 -7.86
CA ALA A 44 5.30 1.42 -8.77
C ALA A 44 5.59 0.76 -10.12
N SER A 45 6.03 -0.51 -10.09
CA SER A 45 6.22 -1.34 -11.27
C SER A 45 4.91 -1.56 -12.04
N VAL A 46 3.81 -1.85 -11.33
CA VAL A 46 2.46 -1.97 -11.93
C VAL A 46 2.02 -0.65 -12.54
N ASN A 47 2.26 0.47 -11.84
CA ASN A 47 1.95 1.80 -12.37
C ASN A 47 2.75 2.09 -13.64
N CYS A 48 4.04 1.78 -13.70
CA CYS A 48 4.86 1.96 -14.91
C CYS A 48 4.23 1.30 -16.15
N VAL A 49 3.87 0.01 -16.04
CA VAL A 49 3.25 -0.74 -17.14
C VAL A 49 1.88 -0.16 -17.49
N LYS A 50 1.09 0.24 -16.47
CA LYS A 50 -0.22 0.88 -16.67
C LYS A 50 -0.11 2.21 -17.43
N GLN A 51 0.96 2.97 -17.22
CA GLN A 51 1.23 4.22 -17.93
C GLN A 51 1.81 3.99 -19.34
N GLY A 52 1.93 2.74 -19.80
CA GLY A 52 2.43 2.39 -21.13
C GLY A 52 3.96 2.32 -21.23
N GLY A 53 4.66 2.32 -20.09
CA GLY A 53 6.11 2.14 -20.06
C GLY A 53 6.53 0.67 -19.92
N THR A 54 7.79 0.40 -20.22
CA THR A 54 8.46 -0.89 -19.96
C THR A 54 9.36 -0.73 -18.74
N LEU A 55 9.24 -1.62 -17.77
CA LEU A 55 10.07 -1.62 -16.56
C LEU A 55 11.44 -2.24 -16.84
N SER A 56 12.50 -1.58 -16.35
CA SER A 56 13.87 -2.07 -16.31
C SER A 56 14.44 -1.88 -14.90
N ILE A 57 14.94 -2.95 -14.28
CA ILE A 57 15.62 -2.85 -12.98
C ILE A 57 17.10 -2.52 -13.22
N GLN A 58 17.58 -1.49 -12.53
CA GLN A 58 18.96 -1.01 -12.59
C GLN A 58 19.58 -0.99 -11.19
N LYS A 59 20.90 -0.80 -11.13
CA LYS A 59 21.66 -0.72 -9.88
C LYS A 59 22.26 0.66 -9.67
N ARG A 60 22.16 1.15 -8.44
CA ARG A 60 22.80 2.37 -7.94
C ARG A 60 24.28 2.10 -7.63
N GLY A 61 25.03 3.16 -7.38
CA GLY A 61 26.45 3.04 -7.03
C GLY A 61 26.71 2.41 -5.66
N ASP A 62 25.72 2.45 -4.75
CA ASP A 62 25.72 1.72 -3.47
C ASP A 62 25.31 0.23 -3.60
N GLY A 63 24.97 -0.22 -4.82
CA GLY A 63 24.47 -1.57 -5.09
C GLY A 63 22.97 -1.76 -4.89
N GLY A 64 22.24 -0.73 -4.45
CA GLY A 64 20.77 -0.76 -4.35
C GLY A 64 20.09 -0.87 -5.71
N GLU A 65 18.96 -1.57 -5.78
CA GLU A 65 18.18 -1.70 -7.02
C GLU A 65 17.12 -0.59 -7.12
N TYR A 66 16.86 -0.13 -8.34
CA TYR A 66 15.78 0.82 -8.64
C TYR A 66 15.12 0.48 -9.97
N GLY A 67 13.81 0.73 -10.06
CA GLY A 67 13.05 0.51 -11.27
C GLY A 67 13.05 1.75 -12.16
N VAL A 68 13.33 1.57 -13.44
CA VAL A 68 13.23 2.61 -14.46
C VAL A 68 12.10 2.26 -15.41
N CYS A 69 11.13 3.16 -15.50
CA CYS A 69 10.06 3.11 -16.47
C CYS A 69 10.50 3.77 -17.77
N ILE A 70 10.60 2.99 -18.84
CA ILE A 70 11.05 3.42 -20.17
C ILE A 70 9.84 3.58 -21.09
N PHE A 71 9.68 4.76 -21.69
CA PHE A 71 8.62 5.12 -22.62
C PHE A 71 9.15 5.23 -24.05
N GLU A 72 8.27 5.61 -24.99
CA GLU A 72 8.64 5.97 -26.36
C GLU A 72 9.74 7.04 -26.41
N ASP A 73 10.47 7.08 -27.52
CA ASP A 73 11.64 7.95 -27.72
C ASP A 73 12.73 7.81 -26.63
N ASN A 74 12.79 6.66 -25.97
CA ASN A 74 13.68 6.38 -24.84
C ASN A 74 13.55 7.42 -23.73
N ARG A 75 12.34 7.94 -23.49
CA ARG A 75 12.05 8.79 -22.32
C ARG A 75 11.94 7.93 -21.08
N GLN A 76 12.36 8.44 -19.93
CA GLN A 76 12.49 7.63 -18.72
C GLN A 76 11.98 8.35 -17.47
N CYS A 77 11.52 7.56 -16.51
CA CYS A 77 11.29 7.95 -15.12
C CYS A 77 11.77 6.82 -14.21
N GLU A 78 12.21 7.14 -13.00
CA GLU A 78 12.24 6.14 -11.93
C GLU A 78 10.79 5.81 -11.52
N GLU A 79 10.49 4.54 -11.23
CA GLU A 79 9.12 4.05 -11.09
C GLU A 79 8.33 4.70 -9.95
N TRP A 80 8.98 4.98 -8.82
CA TRP A 80 8.36 5.64 -7.67
C TRP A 80 8.17 7.14 -7.92
N ALA A 81 9.13 7.79 -8.56
CA ALA A 81 9.04 9.18 -8.99
C ALA A 81 7.88 9.36 -9.98
N LEU A 82 7.68 8.42 -10.91
CA LEU A 82 6.51 8.40 -11.81
C LEU A 82 5.21 8.24 -11.02
N MET A 83 5.16 7.28 -10.08
CA MET A 83 3.95 6.99 -9.31
C MET A 83 3.48 8.17 -8.46
N ARG A 84 4.40 8.94 -7.88
CA ARG A 84 4.07 10.12 -7.05
C ARG A 84 3.96 11.43 -7.84
N GLY A 85 4.19 11.41 -9.15
CA GLY A 85 4.14 12.61 -9.99
C GLY A 85 5.38 13.51 -9.88
N ASP A 86 6.48 13.00 -9.35
CA ASP A 86 7.78 13.67 -9.36
C ASP A 86 8.44 13.63 -10.74
N CYS A 87 8.14 12.60 -11.52
CA CYS A 87 8.48 12.47 -12.93
C CYS A 87 7.19 12.38 -13.77
N PRO A 88 7.08 13.13 -14.89
CA PRO A 88 5.85 13.20 -15.68
C PRO A 88 5.51 11.88 -16.39
N VAL A 89 4.21 11.62 -16.55
CA VAL A 89 3.73 10.52 -17.42
C VAL A 89 4.27 10.70 -18.84
N GLY A 90 4.82 9.63 -19.41
CA GLY A 90 5.52 9.65 -20.69
C GLY A 90 7.03 9.95 -20.58
N GLY A 91 7.56 10.17 -19.38
CA GLY A 91 8.99 10.24 -19.10
C GLY A 91 9.65 11.58 -19.43
N VAL A 92 10.81 11.80 -18.81
CA VAL A 92 11.71 12.91 -19.17
C VAL A 92 12.65 12.49 -20.29
N LYS A 93 13.10 13.45 -21.08
CA LYS A 93 14.12 13.23 -22.11
C LYS A 93 15.49 13.18 -21.43
N ILE A 94 16.22 12.08 -21.61
CA ILE A 94 17.54 11.85 -21.01
C ILE A 94 18.69 12.22 -21.96
N THR A 95 18.38 12.48 -23.23
CA THR A 95 19.37 12.99 -24.18
C THR A 95 19.86 14.37 -23.71
N GLY A 96 21.11 14.46 -23.28
CA GLY A 96 21.69 15.66 -22.67
C GLY A 96 22.30 15.42 -21.29
N TYR A 97 21.99 14.30 -20.65
CA TYR A 97 22.62 13.87 -19.40
C TYR A 97 23.60 12.74 -19.70
N ILE A 98 24.90 13.04 -19.65
CA ILE A 98 25.95 12.12 -20.14
C ILE A 98 26.50 11.18 -19.07
N THR A 99 26.18 11.43 -17.80
CA THR A 99 26.61 10.59 -16.67
C THR A 99 25.43 9.84 -16.06
N VAL A 100 25.66 8.65 -15.51
CA VAL A 100 24.60 7.90 -14.81
C VAL A 100 24.01 8.70 -13.62
N PRO A 101 24.81 9.39 -12.79
CA PRO A 101 24.28 10.27 -11.74
C PRO A 101 23.39 11.40 -12.26
N SER A 102 23.76 12.05 -13.37
CA SER A 102 22.94 13.11 -13.97
C SER A 102 21.61 12.57 -14.51
N GLN A 103 21.63 11.38 -15.13
CA GLN A 103 20.41 10.69 -15.57
C GLN A 103 19.53 10.30 -14.38
N TYR A 104 20.12 9.70 -13.34
CA TYR A 104 19.43 9.28 -12.13
C TYR A 104 18.75 10.48 -11.43
N CYS A 105 19.44 11.62 -11.34
CA CYS A 105 18.87 12.86 -10.82
C CYS A 105 17.57 13.24 -11.53
N VAL A 106 17.56 13.27 -12.86
CA VAL A 106 16.40 13.77 -13.61
C VAL A 106 15.25 12.79 -13.68
N ILE A 107 15.53 11.49 -13.77
CA ILE A 107 14.46 10.47 -13.79
C ILE A 107 13.80 10.31 -12.42
N THR A 108 14.48 10.70 -11.34
CA THR A 108 13.91 10.75 -9.97
C THR A 108 13.20 12.08 -9.66
N GLY A 109 13.07 12.98 -10.64
CA GLY A 109 12.31 14.24 -10.52
C GLY A 109 13.14 15.45 -10.09
N GLY A 110 14.48 15.33 -10.05
CA GLY A 110 15.40 16.43 -9.81
C GLY A 110 15.72 17.25 -11.07
N THR A 111 16.29 18.44 -10.85
CA THR A 111 16.90 19.28 -11.89
C THR A 111 18.41 19.22 -11.72
N TYR A 112 19.11 18.76 -12.75
CA TYR A 112 20.56 18.66 -12.74
C TYR A 112 21.22 19.95 -13.25
N THR A 113 22.19 20.48 -12.51
CA THR A 113 22.97 21.67 -12.88
C THR A 113 24.46 21.36 -12.79
N ILE A 114 25.18 21.54 -13.90
CA ILE A 114 26.63 21.32 -13.94
C ILE A 114 27.34 22.34 -13.05
N THR A 115 28.19 21.86 -12.13
CA THR A 115 29.00 22.71 -11.24
C THR A 115 30.47 22.67 -11.57
N ASN A 116 30.96 21.58 -12.17
CA ASN A 116 32.33 21.47 -12.62
C ASN A 116 32.40 20.73 -13.96
N THR A 117 32.89 21.42 -14.97
CA THR A 117 33.26 20.84 -16.27
C THR A 117 34.72 20.36 -16.22
N GLY A 118 35.01 19.40 -15.34
CA GLY A 118 36.25 18.62 -15.26
C GLY A 118 37.45 19.25 -14.54
N ASN A 119 38.05 18.48 -13.61
CA ASN A 119 39.47 18.11 -13.70
C ASN A 119 39.84 16.87 -12.85
N GLU A 120 41.00 16.28 -13.23
CA GLU A 120 41.68 15.00 -12.90
C GLU A 120 41.05 13.71 -13.46
N ASP A 121 39.72 13.51 -13.36
CA ASP A 121 39.10 12.24 -13.80
C ASP A 121 38.28 12.35 -15.10
N GLY A 122 38.11 13.57 -15.64
CA GLY A 122 37.43 13.80 -16.91
C GLY A 122 35.91 13.58 -16.91
N HIS A 123 35.28 13.34 -15.76
CA HIS A 123 33.84 13.14 -15.63
C HIS A 123 33.11 14.44 -15.22
N GLU A 124 31.97 14.71 -15.86
CA GLU A 124 31.08 15.85 -15.57
C GLU A 124 30.46 15.72 -14.17
N ARG A 125 30.60 16.76 -13.33
CA ARG A 125 30.02 16.81 -11.98
C ARG A 125 29.02 17.96 -11.86
N GLY A 126 27.97 17.74 -11.08
CA GLY A 126 26.87 18.67 -10.97
C GLY A 126 25.94 18.35 -9.82
N ASP A 127 25.10 19.33 -9.50
CA ASP A 127 24.14 19.24 -8.41
C ASP A 127 22.78 18.78 -8.90
N CYS A 128 22.14 17.91 -8.14
CA CYS A 128 20.74 17.56 -8.26
C CYS A 128 19.89 18.41 -7.30
N THR A 129 18.99 19.22 -7.83
CA THR A 129 18.07 20.06 -7.04
C THR A 129 16.65 19.54 -7.13
N PHE A 130 15.98 19.34 -6.00
CA PHE A 130 14.65 18.73 -5.92
C PHE A 130 13.55 19.79 -5.74
N LYS A 131 12.29 19.41 -5.99
CA LYS A 131 11.12 20.32 -5.87
C LYS A 131 10.97 20.94 -4.47
N ASN A 132 11.45 20.26 -3.43
CA ASN A 132 11.43 20.73 -2.05
C ASN A 132 12.54 21.77 -1.74
N GLY A 133 13.40 22.09 -2.71
CA GLY A 133 14.54 23.01 -2.55
C GLY A 133 15.82 22.33 -2.04
N ASN A 134 15.77 21.04 -1.69
CA ASN A 134 16.96 20.29 -1.30
C ASN A 134 17.89 20.13 -2.50
N LYS A 135 19.18 20.01 -2.18
CA LYS A 135 20.24 19.97 -3.16
C LYS A 135 21.29 18.96 -2.72
N CYS A 136 21.59 18.02 -3.59
CA CYS A 136 22.67 17.06 -3.43
C CYS A 136 23.67 17.23 -4.57
N ASP A 137 24.93 16.89 -4.32
CA ASP A 137 25.80 16.50 -5.42
C ASP A 137 25.24 15.22 -6.08
N ALA A 138 25.25 15.14 -7.41
CA ALA A 138 24.57 14.06 -8.11
C ALA A 138 25.24 12.69 -7.87
N ASP A 139 26.57 12.64 -7.76
CA ASP A 139 27.29 11.39 -7.44
C ASP A 139 26.93 10.92 -6.04
N ASP A 140 26.90 11.84 -5.07
CA ASP A 140 26.52 11.53 -3.70
C ASP A 140 25.07 11.03 -3.60
N TYR A 141 24.15 11.65 -4.35
CA TYR A 141 22.77 11.20 -4.44
C TYR A 141 22.65 9.82 -5.11
N PHE A 142 23.38 9.58 -6.19
CA PHE A 142 23.38 8.28 -6.87
C PHE A 142 23.97 7.17 -5.99
N ASN A 143 25.00 7.49 -5.20
CA ASN A 143 25.69 6.57 -4.29
C ASN A 143 25.03 6.47 -2.90
N GLY A 144 23.89 7.13 -2.69
CA GLY A 144 23.14 7.05 -1.42
C GLY A 144 23.81 7.74 -0.23
N THR A 145 24.87 8.52 -0.45
CA THR A 145 25.51 9.33 0.59
C THR A 145 24.83 10.68 0.81
N CYS A 146 23.93 11.08 -0.11
CA CYS A 146 23.00 12.21 0.05
C CYS A 146 21.56 11.77 -0.23
N ASP A 147 20.59 12.18 0.60
CA ASP A 147 19.16 11.90 0.39
C ASP A 147 18.47 13.12 -0.23
N ALA A 148 17.62 12.90 -1.24
CA ALA A 148 16.77 13.94 -1.84
C ALA A 148 15.86 14.65 -0.82
N ASN A 149 15.65 14.01 0.32
CA ASN A 149 14.88 14.45 1.47
C ASN A 149 15.75 14.84 2.66
N SER A 150 17.09 14.87 2.56
CA SER A 150 17.99 15.30 3.64
C SER A 150 17.77 16.74 4.12
N GLY A 151 16.95 17.54 3.42
CA GLY A 151 16.44 18.83 3.90
C GLY A 151 14.90 18.90 3.98
N THR A 152 14.19 17.76 3.96
CA THR A 152 12.81 17.76 4.47
C THR A 152 12.89 18.16 5.93
N LYS A 153 12.19 19.25 6.28
CA LYS A 153 12.01 19.63 7.67
C LYS A 153 11.50 18.40 8.41
N SER A 154 12.31 17.86 9.30
CA SER A 154 11.86 16.85 10.25
C SER A 154 11.18 17.56 11.41
N TYR A 155 10.10 16.95 11.91
CA TYR A 155 9.32 17.50 13.00
C TYR A 155 9.34 16.48 14.15
N SER A 156 9.86 16.89 15.30
CA SER A 156 9.67 16.15 16.55
C SER A 156 8.43 16.61 17.32
N ASP A 157 7.96 17.83 17.03
CA ASP A 157 6.73 18.39 17.58
C ASP A 157 5.54 17.99 16.70
N PRO A 158 4.53 17.28 17.24
CA PRO A 158 3.42 16.75 16.44
C PRO A 158 2.45 17.84 15.97
N PHE A 159 2.37 19.00 16.63
CA PHE A 159 1.54 20.12 16.19
C PHE A 159 2.18 20.85 15.02
N LEU A 160 3.47 21.16 15.10
CA LEU A 160 4.23 21.73 13.99
C LEU A 160 4.24 20.78 12.79
N TYR A 161 4.31 19.47 13.04
CA TYR A 161 4.16 18.45 12.01
C TYR A 161 2.82 18.58 11.29
N CYS A 162 1.69 18.53 12.00
CA CYS A 162 0.37 18.63 11.38
C CYS A 162 0.15 19.97 10.66
N MET A 163 0.58 21.08 11.24
CA MET A 163 0.55 22.38 10.57
C MET A 163 1.27 22.37 9.21
N ALA A 164 2.40 21.65 9.13
CA ALA A 164 3.22 21.60 7.92
C ALA A 164 2.73 20.60 6.87
N VAL A 165 2.22 19.43 7.29
CA VAL A 165 1.82 18.36 6.36
C VAL A 165 0.36 18.43 5.93
N GLY A 166 -0.47 19.20 6.63
CA GLY A 166 -1.89 19.35 6.33
C GLY A 166 -2.70 18.15 6.78
N THR A 167 -3.06 17.28 5.83
CA THR A 167 -3.93 16.12 6.08
C THR A 167 -3.19 14.83 5.72
N ILE A 168 -3.01 13.96 6.71
CA ILE A 168 -2.41 12.62 6.53
C ILE A 168 -2.99 11.68 7.59
N ASP A 169 -3.29 10.44 7.20
CA ASP A 169 -3.97 9.44 8.04
C ASP A 169 -3.07 8.89 9.17
N GLU A 170 -1.76 8.88 8.96
CA GLU A 170 -0.75 8.42 9.92
C GLU A 170 0.55 9.22 9.71
N PRO A 171 1.31 9.55 10.78
CA PRO A 171 2.61 10.20 10.64
C PRO A 171 3.57 9.39 9.76
N ASP A 172 4.23 10.07 8.83
CA ASP A 172 5.23 9.48 7.94
C ASP A 172 6.67 9.83 8.35
N ALA A 173 7.65 9.51 7.51
CA ALA A 173 9.07 9.70 7.77
C ALA A 173 9.49 11.14 8.09
N ARG A 174 8.64 12.15 7.84
CA ARG A 174 8.90 13.54 8.20
C ARG A 174 8.69 13.81 9.70
N TYR A 175 7.96 12.95 10.40
CA TYR A 175 7.81 13.00 11.85
C TYR A 175 8.86 12.11 12.52
N THR A 176 9.66 12.68 13.42
CA THR A 176 10.79 12.00 14.07
C THR A 176 10.67 11.94 15.58
N GLY A 177 9.53 12.37 16.14
CA GLY A 177 9.25 12.25 17.57
C GLY A 177 8.78 10.85 17.96
N ASP A 178 8.47 10.68 19.24
CA ASP A 178 7.95 9.41 19.75
C ASP A 178 6.62 9.04 19.08
N LYS A 179 6.36 7.73 18.91
CA LYS A 179 5.13 7.21 18.31
C LYS A 179 3.86 7.77 18.96
N MET A 180 3.87 7.87 20.29
CA MET A 180 2.84 8.53 21.09
C MET A 180 3.51 9.54 22.04
N PRO A 181 3.63 10.81 21.64
CA PRO A 181 4.27 11.86 22.41
C PRO A 181 3.59 12.14 23.74
N GLU A 182 4.38 12.53 24.74
CA GLU A 182 3.84 12.88 26.07
C GLU A 182 2.83 14.03 26.00
N ILE A 183 3.02 14.99 25.08
CA ILE A 183 2.09 16.10 24.90
C ILE A 183 0.71 15.63 24.46
N ILE A 184 0.63 14.65 23.53
CA ILE A 184 -0.64 14.04 23.12
C ILE A 184 -1.28 13.29 24.30
N VAL A 185 -0.47 12.59 25.10
CA VAL A 185 -0.96 11.87 26.30
C VAL A 185 -1.55 12.83 27.32
N GLN A 186 -0.88 13.96 27.59
CA GLN A 186 -1.37 14.96 28.52
C GLN A 186 -2.68 15.60 28.05
N ASP A 187 -2.78 15.94 26.77
CA ASP A 187 -4.02 16.49 26.21
C ASP A 187 -5.17 15.48 26.27
N MET A 188 -4.91 14.19 26.03
CA MET A 188 -5.91 13.13 26.22
C MET A 188 -6.39 13.05 27.68
N ILE A 189 -5.50 13.27 28.66
CA ILE A 189 -5.86 13.33 30.08
C ILE A 189 -6.73 14.55 30.37
N ASP A 190 -6.35 15.71 29.84
CA ASP A 190 -7.05 16.99 30.05
C ASP A 190 -8.45 16.99 29.41
N LEU A 191 -8.61 16.31 28.27
CA LEU A 191 -9.90 16.05 27.62
C LEU A 191 -10.72 14.94 28.31
N GLY A 192 -10.14 14.23 29.28
CA GLY A 192 -10.80 13.12 29.98
C GLY A 192 -10.96 11.85 29.14
N LEU A 193 -10.20 11.70 28.05
CA LEU A 193 -10.20 10.50 27.21
C LEU A 193 -9.51 9.31 27.91
N VAL A 194 -8.55 9.60 28.79
CA VAL A 194 -7.89 8.63 29.66
C VAL A 194 -7.58 9.27 31.02
N THR A 195 -7.51 8.48 32.08
CA THR A 195 -7.24 9.01 33.43
C THR A 195 -5.73 9.07 33.72
N ALA A 196 -5.32 10.08 34.49
CA ALA A 196 -3.91 10.29 34.84
C ALA A 196 -3.31 9.15 35.70
N ASP A 197 -4.15 8.38 36.40
CA ASP A 197 -3.76 7.22 37.22
C ASP A 197 -3.75 5.90 36.44
N ALA A 198 -4.17 5.89 35.18
CA ALA A 198 -4.11 4.71 34.33
C ALA A 198 -2.66 4.27 34.06
N LEU A 199 -2.45 2.97 33.84
CA LEU A 199 -1.16 2.44 33.42
C LEU A 199 -0.69 3.09 32.12
N LYS A 200 0.63 3.27 31.95
CA LYS A 200 1.19 3.97 30.78
C LYS A 200 0.80 3.33 29.46
N GLU A 201 0.73 2.00 29.42
CA GLU A 201 0.27 1.23 28.25
C GLU A 201 -1.16 1.60 27.85
N ILE A 202 -2.04 1.89 28.81
CA ILE A 202 -3.42 2.32 28.56
C ILE A 202 -3.44 3.78 28.10
N GLN A 203 -2.66 4.65 28.74
CA GLN A 203 -2.53 6.06 28.33
C GLN A 203 -2.03 6.20 26.90
N GLN A 204 -1.11 5.34 26.47
CA GLN A 204 -0.52 5.36 25.14
C GLN A 204 -1.30 4.54 24.10
N ASN A 205 -2.38 3.87 24.49
CA ASN A 205 -3.19 3.04 23.60
C ASN A 205 -4.10 3.91 22.71
N ALA A 206 -3.48 4.69 21.83
CA ALA A 206 -4.14 5.60 20.92
C ALA A 206 -3.42 5.63 19.57
N THR A 207 -4.06 6.23 18.58
CA THR A 207 -3.43 6.65 17.32
C THR A 207 -3.77 8.12 17.07
N TRP A 208 -2.94 8.80 16.29
CA TRP A 208 -3.15 10.19 15.95
C TRP A 208 -2.87 10.43 14.47
N ARG A 209 -3.49 11.47 13.92
CA ARG A 209 -3.40 11.85 12.51
C ARG A 209 -3.44 13.37 12.38
N CYS A 210 -3.18 13.86 11.16
CA CYS A 210 -3.40 15.25 10.84
C CYS A 210 -4.64 15.40 9.96
N MET A 211 -5.52 16.32 10.32
CA MET A 211 -6.71 16.66 9.55
C MET A 211 -6.85 18.18 9.53
N ASP A 212 -6.84 18.77 8.33
CA ASP A 212 -6.94 20.21 8.10
C ASP A 212 -5.91 21.00 8.92
N SER A 213 -4.64 20.56 8.83
CA SER A 213 -3.49 21.14 9.54
C SER A 213 -3.55 21.07 11.07
N SER A 214 -4.54 20.37 11.63
CA SER A 214 -4.69 20.17 13.08
C SER A 214 -4.37 18.73 13.47
N LEU A 215 -3.93 18.54 14.71
CA LEU A 215 -3.66 17.23 15.29
C LEU A 215 -4.96 16.64 15.84
N TRP A 216 -5.27 15.40 15.45
CA TRP A 216 -6.42 14.66 15.95
C TRP A 216 -5.99 13.31 16.52
N VAL A 217 -6.61 12.91 17.63
CA VAL A 217 -6.31 11.66 18.32
C VAL A 217 -7.55 10.78 18.45
N CYS A 218 -7.37 9.47 18.39
CA CYS A 218 -8.37 8.47 18.71
C CYS A 218 -7.77 7.46 19.69
N HIS A 219 -8.38 7.35 20.88
CA HIS A 219 -7.97 6.42 21.93
C HIS A 219 -8.69 5.07 21.74
N PHE A 220 -7.93 3.97 21.77
CA PHE A 220 -8.46 2.62 21.61
C PHE A 220 -9.17 2.17 22.91
N GLY A 221 -10.42 2.61 23.05
CA GLY A 221 -11.34 2.14 24.08
C GLY A 221 -12.04 0.83 23.72
N ALA A 222 -13.04 0.47 24.53
CA ALA A 222 -13.87 -0.71 24.27
C ALA A 222 -14.66 -0.55 22.97
N ASN A 223 -14.29 -1.31 21.95
CA ASN A 223 -14.96 -1.36 20.65
C ASN A 223 -14.81 -0.12 19.75
N ILE A 224 -13.79 0.71 19.97
CA ILE A 224 -13.51 1.87 19.11
C ILE A 224 -12.58 1.47 17.95
N PRO A 225 -13.00 1.58 16.67
CA PRO A 225 -12.22 1.15 15.52
C PRO A 225 -11.34 2.28 14.97
N CYS A 226 -10.41 2.83 15.76
CA CYS A 226 -9.63 4.01 15.37
C CYS A 226 -8.88 3.86 14.03
N ALA A 227 -8.45 2.64 13.68
CA ALA A 227 -7.68 2.35 12.48
C ALA A 227 -8.53 1.97 11.26
N GLU A 228 -9.87 1.88 11.38
CA GLU A 228 -10.75 1.46 10.29
C GLU A 228 -11.51 2.66 9.71
N LYS A 229 -11.70 2.63 8.39
CA LYS A 229 -12.60 3.59 7.72
C LYS A 229 -14.04 3.24 8.03
N ALA A 230 -14.88 4.26 8.16
CA ALA A 230 -16.32 4.12 8.34
C ALA A 230 -16.93 3.27 7.22
N ASN A 231 -17.63 2.21 7.60
CA ASN A 231 -18.36 1.38 6.67
C ASN A 231 -19.73 2.03 6.39
N LEU A 232 -19.86 2.59 5.19
CA LEU A 232 -21.07 3.22 4.68
C LEU A 232 -21.95 2.25 3.86
N ASP A 233 -21.56 0.99 3.72
CA ASP A 233 -22.32 -0.04 3.01
C ASP A 233 -23.58 -0.42 3.81
N LYS A 234 -24.71 -0.51 3.11
CA LYS A 234 -26.02 -0.90 3.65
C LYS A 234 -26.39 -2.34 3.27
N THR A 235 -25.43 -3.10 2.76
CA THR A 235 -25.59 -4.49 2.37
C THR A 235 -25.35 -5.39 3.59
N PRO A 236 -26.30 -6.26 3.97
CA PRO A 236 -26.08 -7.22 5.05
C PRO A 236 -24.92 -8.17 4.76
N THR A 237 -24.11 -8.48 5.77
CA THR A 237 -23.09 -9.53 5.67
C THR A 237 -23.69 -10.92 5.96
N PRO A 238 -23.04 -12.01 5.52
CA PRO A 238 -23.47 -13.38 5.85
C PRO A 238 -23.61 -13.62 7.36
N GLU A 239 -22.72 -13.06 8.18
CA GLU A 239 -22.75 -13.18 9.64
C GLU A 239 -24.01 -12.54 10.23
N MET A 240 -24.44 -11.42 9.67
CA MET A 240 -25.68 -10.76 10.06
C MET A 240 -26.90 -11.60 9.66
N GLU A 241 -26.89 -12.19 8.46
CA GLU A 241 -27.96 -13.09 8.02
C GLU A 241 -28.10 -14.29 8.95
N ASP A 242 -26.99 -14.92 9.33
CA ASP A 242 -26.99 -16.06 10.25
C ASP A 242 -27.43 -15.67 11.65
N TYR A 243 -26.99 -14.51 12.14
CA TYR A 243 -27.46 -13.96 13.42
C TYR A 243 -28.98 -13.74 13.40
N CYS A 244 -29.54 -13.18 12.33
CA CYS A 244 -30.99 -12.94 12.24
C CYS A 244 -31.81 -14.21 12.05
N LYS A 245 -31.28 -15.26 11.41
CA LYS A 245 -31.94 -16.58 11.38
C LYS A 245 -32.13 -17.13 12.80
N ALA A 246 -31.12 -16.97 13.65
CA ALA A 246 -31.18 -17.39 15.05
C ALA A 246 -32.00 -16.43 15.94
N ASN A 247 -32.04 -15.13 15.59
CA ASN A 247 -32.67 -14.07 16.38
C ASN A 247 -33.65 -13.24 15.52
N PRO A 248 -34.80 -13.80 15.12
CA PRO A 248 -35.60 -13.26 14.01
C PRO A 248 -36.29 -11.91 14.26
N THR A 249 -36.31 -11.44 15.50
CA THR A 249 -36.95 -10.17 15.93
C THR A 249 -36.03 -9.34 16.82
N ALA A 250 -34.71 -9.58 16.81
CA ALA A 250 -33.77 -8.80 17.60
C ALA A 250 -33.77 -7.33 17.18
N ASP A 251 -33.96 -6.44 18.15
CA ASP A 251 -33.98 -4.99 17.92
C ASP A 251 -32.60 -4.40 17.62
N ASN A 252 -31.53 -5.15 17.90
CA ASN A 252 -30.16 -4.77 17.57
C ASN A 252 -29.31 -5.99 17.16
N ILE A 253 -28.42 -5.81 16.17
CA ILE A 253 -27.36 -6.76 15.83
C ILE A 253 -26.06 -6.27 16.49
N PRO A 254 -25.37 -7.10 17.31
CA PRO A 254 -24.15 -6.67 18.01
C PRO A 254 -23.00 -6.26 17.07
N ALA A 255 -22.13 -5.35 17.52
CA ALA A 255 -20.93 -4.92 16.79
C ALA A 255 -19.94 -6.07 16.47
N ALA A 256 -19.97 -7.16 17.26
CA ALA A 256 -19.22 -8.38 16.96
C ALA A 256 -19.69 -9.08 15.67
N THR A 257 -20.90 -8.78 15.21
CA THR A 257 -21.52 -9.34 14.00
C THR A 257 -21.57 -8.30 12.88
N THR A 258 -21.91 -7.05 13.15
CA THR A 258 -21.96 -6.00 12.11
C THR A 258 -20.58 -5.45 11.73
N GLY A 259 -19.54 -5.82 12.47
CA GLY A 259 -18.28 -5.10 12.48
C GLY A 259 -18.38 -3.82 13.30
N ARG A 260 -17.23 -3.28 13.69
CA ARG A 260 -17.12 -2.09 14.56
C ARG A 260 -17.19 -0.78 13.76
N ALA A 261 -16.93 -0.86 12.46
CA ALA A 261 -16.87 0.30 11.58
C ALA A 261 -18.22 0.70 10.94
N THR A 262 -19.31 -0.07 11.10
CA THR A 262 -20.62 0.33 10.54
C THR A 262 -21.11 1.63 11.17
N VAL A 263 -21.58 2.54 10.32
CA VAL A 263 -22.21 3.79 10.80
C VAL A 263 -23.71 3.67 11.03
N TYR A 264 -24.30 2.53 10.67
CA TYR A 264 -25.73 2.28 10.80
C TYR A 264 -26.04 1.37 11.98
N GLU A 265 -27.19 1.61 12.59
CA GLU A 265 -27.89 0.60 13.38
C GLU A 265 -28.36 -0.54 12.49
N TRP A 266 -28.40 -1.73 13.06
CA TRP A 266 -28.90 -2.92 12.40
C TRP A 266 -29.80 -3.69 13.33
N LYS A 267 -30.88 -4.23 12.79
CA LYS A 267 -31.84 -5.06 13.52
C LYS A 267 -32.28 -6.26 12.68
N CYS A 268 -32.97 -7.21 13.29
CA CYS A 268 -33.55 -8.36 12.61
C CYS A 268 -35.06 -8.19 12.49
N THR A 269 -35.58 -8.28 11.27
CA THR A 269 -37.02 -8.25 10.98
C THR A 269 -37.40 -9.48 10.19
N TYR A 270 -38.24 -10.34 10.77
CA TYR A 270 -38.67 -11.62 10.20
C TYR A 270 -37.50 -12.51 9.75
N GLY A 271 -36.46 -12.62 10.58
CA GLY A 271 -35.30 -13.47 10.28
C GLY A 271 -34.28 -12.87 9.32
N LYS A 272 -34.43 -11.60 8.93
CA LYS A 272 -33.53 -10.92 7.99
C LYS A 272 -32.93 -9.64 8.58
N PRO A 273 -31.65 -9.34 8.30
CA PRO A 273 -31.06 -8.06 8.68
C PRO A 273 -31.77 -6.91 8.00
N THR A 274 -32.01 -5.83 8.74
CA THR A 274 -32.62 -4.61 8.27
C THR A 274 -31.78 -3.44 8.75
N VAL A 275 -31.33 -2.61 7.82
CA VAL A 275 -30.59 -1.38 8.13
C VAL A 275 -31.51 -0.37 8.80
N GLY A 276 -31.03 0.21 9.89
CA GLY A 276 -31.70 1.23 10.69
C GLY A 276 -31.22 2.64 10.34
N GLN A 277 -31.19 3.51 11.35
CA GLN A 277 -30.69 4.86 11.21
C GLN A 277 -29.16 4.88 11.10
N GLN A 278 -28.63 5.90 10.43
CA GLN A 278 -27.23 6.23 10.54
C GLN A 278 -27.01 6.96 11.86
N ILE A 279 -26.13 6.43 12.70
CA ILE A 279 -25.86 6.92 14.07
C ILE A 279 -24.45 7.49 14.23
N LEU A 280 -23.58 7.27 13.23
CA LEU A 280 -22.21 7.78 13.20
C LEU A 280 -21.94 8.43 11.84
N ASN A 281 -20.90 9.25 11.76
CA ASN A 281 -20.56 9.96 10.54
C ASN A 281 -19.11 9.70 10.14
N ALA A 282 -18.87 9.71 8.84
CA ALA A 282 -17.51 9.70 8.31
C ALA A 282 -17.00 11.16 8.23
N ASP A 283 -15.80 11.43 8.72
CA ASP A 283 -15.11 12.69 8.42
C ASP A 283 -14.57 12.73 6.98
N SER A 284 -13.89 13.83 6.62
CA SER A 284 -13.34 14.07 5.28
C SER A 284 -12.29 13.05 4.82
N GLN A 285 -11.60 12.37 5.76
CA GLN A 285 -10.68 11.28 5.47
C GLN A 285 -11.37 9.91 5.55
N GLY A 286 -12.65 9.84 5.91
CA GLY A 286 -13.44 8.62 5.93
C GLY A 286 -13.35 7.82 7.22
N PHE A 287 -12.80 8.36 8.31
CA PHE A 287 -12.87 7.71 9.62
C PHE A 287 -14.17 8.10 10.35
N ILE A 288 -14.56 7.32 11.36
CA ILE A 288 -15.75 7.63 12.17
C ILE A 288 -15.47 8.86 13.05
N SER A 289 -16.06 10.00 12.69
CA SER A 289 -15.75 11.31 13.24
C SER A 289 -15.92 11.42 14.76
N GLU A 290 -16.90 10.70 15.32
CA GLU A 290 -17.26 10.74 16.74
C GLU A 290 -16.18 10.15 17.66
N PHE A 291 -15.21 9.42 17.11
CA PHE A 291 -14.10 8.84 17.88
C PHE A 291 -12.79 9.64 17.77
N TRP A 292 -12.78 10.71 16.97
CA TRP A 292 -11.61 11.54 16.78
C TRP A 292 -11.76 12.89 17.48
N TYR A 293 -10.76 13.24 18.27
CA TYR A 293 -10.73 14.47 19.06
C TYR A 293 -9.59 15.36 18.59
N GLN A 294 -9.92 16.60 18.22
CA GLN A 294 -8.92 17.61 17.89
C GLN A 294 -8.17 18.02 19.16
N LEU A 295 -6.84 18.02 19.10
CA LEU A 295 -6.01 18.54 20.18
C LEU A 295 -5.61 19.98 19.85
N ALA A 296 -5.66 20.85 20.85
CA ALA A 296 -5.24 22.23 20.71
C ALA A 296 -3.73 22.33 20.97
N ALA A 297 -3.02 23.12 20.17
CA ALA A 297 -1.68 23.55 20.56
C ALA A 297 -1.81 24.42 21.81
N GLY A 298 -1.25 23.97 22.93
CA GLY A 298 -1.21 24.70 24.20
C GLY A 298 -0.40 26.00 24.14
#